data_AF-A0AAU3PLN2-F1
#
_entry.id   AF-A0AAU3PLN2-F1
#
_cell.length_a   1.000
_cell.length_b   1.000
_cell.length_c   1.000
_cell.angle_alpha   90.00
_cell.angle_beta   90.00
_cell.angle_gamma   90.00
#
_symmetry.space_group_name_H-M   'P 1'
#
loop_
_entity.id
_entity.type
_entity.pdbx_description
1 polymer ?
#
loop_
_entity_poly.entity_id
_entity_poly.type
_entity_poly.pdbx_seq_one_letter_code
_entity_poly.pdbx_strand_id
1 'polypeptide(L)'
;MYAIAIGLIGNVILTKLALRERLSAGFRTEFFIKTGVVLLGASINLKILVTAAGPSIVQALLLITIVFGFTWWFGGVLGLDDKLRALLSSAVSICGVSAAIAGEEALQIATIVKTTQNALIGVVAIALTAYFTLRVERVAGGARPSPREFWDRFPKFVLAFIAASMIGTLYLRSVDKKTGAAHIAIVNDLRTWFLISAFVSIGLEFSPKVLRDAGWRPIAVFGSAAVVNLAVGLGLSVLLFHNFTV
;
A
#
# COMPACT_ATOMS: atom_id res chain seq x y z
N MET A 1 14.46 -5.80 0.27
CA MET A 1 15.11 -6.02 1.58
C MET A 1 16.32 -5.09 1.80
N TYR A 2 17.27 -4.99 0.86
CA TYR A 2 18.49 -4.18 1.06
C TYR A 2 18.26 -2.66 1.26
N ALA A 3 17.26 -2.07 0.59
CA ALA A 3 16.96 -0.64 0.69
C ALA A 3 16.64 -0.17 2.13
N ILE A 4 15.84 -0.95 2.87
CA ILE A 4 15.51 -0.62 4.27
C ILE A 4 16.75 -0.72 5.15
N ALA A 5 17.57 -1.77 4.97
CA ALA A 5 18.81 -1.93 5.72
C ALA A 5 19.78 -0.76 5.48
N ILE A 6 19.94 -0.32 4.23
CA ILE A 6 20.73 0.86 3.87
C ILE A 6 20.18 2.10 4.58
N GLY A 7 18.87 2.32 4.58
CA GLY A 7 18.23 3.42 5.30
C GLY A 7 18.49 3.40 6.80
N LEU A 8 18.40 2.22 7.43
CA LEU A 8 18.68 2.04 8.86
C LEU A 8 20.15 2.31 9.21
N ILE A 9 21.09 1.81 8.40
CA ILE A 9 22.51 2.09 8.56
C ILE A 9 22.77 3.59 8.41
N GLY A 10 22.19 4.21 7.38
CA GLY A 10 22.25 5.65 7.16
C GLY A 10 21.69 6.44 8.35
N ASN A 11 20.57 6.00 8.94
CA ASN A 11 19.99 6.63 10.12
C ASN A 11 20.97 6.67 11.28
N VAL A 12 21.64 5.55 11.56
CA VAL A 12 22.64 5.45 12.63
C VAL A 12 23.81 6.39 12.37
N ILE A 13 24.33 6.41 11.14
CA ILE A 13 25.46 7.28 10.75
C ILE A 13 25.07 8.75 10.89
N LEU A 14 23.92 9.16 10.32
CA LEU A 14 23.46 10.56 10.35
C LEU A 14 23.13 11.04 11.76
N THR A 15 22.64 10.15 12.62
CA THR A 15 22.40 10.44 14.03
C THR A 15 23.71 10.66 14.77
N LYS A 16 24.72 9.81 14.54
CA LYS A 16 26.06 9.97 15.12
C LYS A 16 26.77 11.24 14.67
N LEU A 17 26.55 11.66 13.42
CA LEU A 17 27.12 12.88 12.86
C LEU A 17 26.30 14.15 13.17
N ALA A 18 25.19 14.05 13.92
CA ALA A 18 24.25 15.15 14.17
C ALA A 18 23.73 15.86 12.89
N LEU A 19 23.74 15.16 11.76
CA LEU A 19 23.27 15.67 10.45
C LEU A 19 21.83 15.30 10.13
N ARG A 20 21.21 14.41 10.93
CA ARG A 20 19.86 13.88 10.69
C ARG A 20 18.81 14.99 10.54
N GLU A 21 18.80 15.98 11.42
CA GLU A 21 17.81 17.07 11.35
C GLU A 21 17.99 17.91 10.09
N ARG A 22 19.23 18.21 9.69
CA ARG A 22 19.54 18.97 8.47
C ARG A 22 19.11 18.25 7.19
N LEU A 23 19.19 16.92 7.18
CA LEU A 23 18.86 16.09 6.01
C LEU A 23 17.42 15.54 6.04
N SER A 24 16.70 15.72 7.15
CA SER A 24 15.35 15.20 7.33
C SER A 24 14.36 15.68 6.27
N ALA A 25 14.55 16.90 5.74
CA ALA A 25 13.74 17.44 4.65
C ALA A 25 13.83 16.62 3.35
N GLY A 26 14.90 15.83 3.17
CA GLY A 26 15.10 14.93 2.04
C GLY A 26 14.41 13.57 2.19
N PHE A 27 14.00 13.18 3.41
CA PHE A 27 13.32 11.92 3.67
C PHE A 27 11.84 12.08 3.31
N ARG A 28 11.54 12.07 2.00
CA ARG A 28 10.17 12.27 1.51
C ARG A 28 9.51 10.95 1.15
N THR A 29 9.36 10.07 2.15
CA THR A 29 8.76 8.74 2.00
C THR A 29 7.44 8.80 1.22
N GLU A 30 6.53 9.69 1.60
CA GLU A 30 5.23 9.84 0.95
C GLU A 30 5.33 10.23 -0.53
N PHE A 31 6.24 11.16 -0.87
CA PHE A 31 6.48 11.57 -2.25
C PHE A 31 7.00 10.40 -3.10
N PHE A 32 7.98 9.66 -2.58
CA PHE A 32 8.58 8.54 -3.29
C PHE A 32 7.58 7.40 -3.51
N ILE A 33 6.77 7.06 -2.51
CA ILE A 33 5.71 6.04 -2.64
C ILE A 33 4.67 6.49 -3.67
N LYS A 34 4.12 7.70 -3.54
CA LYS A 34 3.08 8.20 -4.46
C LYS A 34 3.58 8.24 -5.90
N THR A 35 4.80 8.73 -6.13
CA THR A 35 5.38 8.77 -7.47
C THR A 35 5.62 7.38 -8.03
N GLY A 36 6.19 6.46 -7.24
CA GLY A 36 6.36 5.06 -7.66
C GLY A 36 5.03 4.40 -8.03
N VAL A 37 3.99 4.61 -7.24
CA VAL A 37 2.64 4.11 -7.55
C VAL A 37 2.11 4.73 -8.85
N VAL A 38 2.24 6.04 -9.07
CA VAL A 38 1.77 6.67 -10.32
C VAL A 38 2.50 6.09 -11.55
N LEU A 39 3.82 5.90 -11.48
CA LEU A 39 4.61 5.29 -12.57
C LEU A 39 4.20 3.85 -12.86
N LEU A 40 3.84 3.10 -11.82
CA LEU A 40 3.28 1.76 -11.94
C LEU A 40 1.96 1.76 -12.71
N GLY A 41 1.14 2.81 -12.57
CA GLY A 41 -0.06 3.01 -13.37
C GLY A 41 0.21 2.97 -14.87
N ALA A 42 1.26 3.65 -15.34
CA ALA A 42 1.62 3.66 -16.76
C ALA A 42 2.02 2.29 -17.34
N SER A 43 2.36 1.34 -16.49
CA SER A 43 2.73 -0.03 -16.89
C SER A 43 1.57 -1.02 -16.79
N ILE A 44 0.43 -0.61 -16.22
CA ILE A 44 -0.75 -1.46 -16.05
C ILE A 44 -1.78 -1.13 -17.14
N ASN A 45 -2.20 -2.17 -17.85
CA ASN A 45 -3.29 -2.07 -18.82
C ASN A 45 -4.63 -1.91 -18.10
N LEU A 46 -5.42 -0.90 -18.48
CA LEU A 46 -6.75 -0.66 -17.91
C LEU A 46 -7.69 -1.87 -18.01
N LYS A 47 -7.58 -2.68 -19.08
CA LYS A 47 -8.39 -3.89 -19.24
C LYS A 47 -8.04 -4.94 -18.19
N ILE A 48 -6.74 -5.09 -17.87
CA ILE A 48 -6.27 -5.99 -16.80
C ILE A 48 -6.76 -5.46 -15.45
N LEU A 49 -6.69 -4.14 -15.22
CA LEU A 49 -7.17 -3.53 -13.99
C LEU A 49 -8.66 -3.81 -13.75
N VAL A 50 -9.50 -3.62 -14.77
CA VAL A 50 -10.96 -3.83 -14.64
C VAL A 50 -11.31 -5.31 -14.48
N THR A 51 -10.64 -6.20 -15.21
CA THR A 51 -10.90 -7.65 -15.11
C THR A 51 -10.38 -8.25 -13.79
N ALA A 52 -9.24 -7.77 -13.30
CA ALA A 52 -8.69 -8.17 -12.00
C ALA A 52 -9.41 -7.50 -10.82
N ALA A 53 -10.16 -6.41 -11.03
CA ALA A 53 -10.79 -5.65 -9.95
C ALA A 53 -11.72 -6.49 -9.09
N GLY A 54 -12.62 -7.28 -9.68
CA GLY A 54 -13.60 -8.08 -8.94
C GLY A 54 -12.93 -9.06 -7.95
N PRO A 55 -12.12 -10.02 -8.44
CA PRO A 55 -11.39 -10.94 -7.57
C PRO A 55 -10.47 -10.24 -6.58
N SER A 56 -9.82 -9.12 -6.97
CA SER A 56 -8.95 -8.35 -6.08
C SER A 56 -9.71 -7.69 -4.93
N ILE A 57 -10.92 -7.18 -5.17
CA ILE A 57 -11.78 -6.60 -4.13
C ILE A 57 -12.20 -7.68 -3.14
N VAL A 58 -12.64 -8.83 -3.63
CA VAL A 58 -13.05 -9.95 -2.77
C VAL A 58 -11.88 -10.44 -1.93
N GLN A 59 -10.71 -10.64 -2.54
CA GLN A 59 -9.48 -11.01 -1.83
C GLN A 59 -9.13 -9.97 -0.77
N ALA A 60 -9.17 -8.69 -1.10
CA ALA A 60 -8.83 -7.61 -0.18
C ALA A 60 -9.78 -7.57 1.03
N LEU A 61 -11.09 -7.69 0.81
CA LEU A 61 -12.07 -7.71 1.89
C LEU A 61 -11.84 -8.90 2.83
N LEU A 62 -11.68 -10.11 2.28
CA LEU A 62 -11.42 -11.31 3.07
C LEU A 62 -10.11 -11.20 3.84
N LEU A 63 -9.03 -10.79 3.18
CA LEU A 63 -7.71 -10.63 3.80
C LEU A 63 -7.75 -9.60 4.93
N ILE A 64 -8.34 -8.43 4.68
CA ILE A 64 -8.47 -7.37 5.70
C ILE A 64 -9.25 -7.89 6.89
N THR A 65 -10.43 -8.51 6.68
CA THR A 65 -11.25 -9.02 7.78
C THR A 65 -10.52 -10.09 8.60
N ILE A 66 -9.85 -11.04 7.94
CA ILE A 66 -9.13 -12.13 8.61
C ILE A 66 -7.94 -11.58 9.40
N VAL A 67 -7.08 -10.77 8.76
CA VAL A 67 -5.87 -10.23 9.40
C VAL A 67 -6.22 -9.25 10.50
N PHE A 68 -7.23 -8.39 10.29
CA PHE A 68 -7.72 -7.48 11.33
C PHE A 68 -8.24 -8.27 12.54
N GLY A 69 -9.11 -9.26 12.31
CA GLY A 69 -9.67 -10.10 13.36
C GLY A 69 -8.60 -10.84 14.16
N PHE A 70 -7.63 -11.44 13.47
CA PHE A 70 -6.48 -12.10 14.08
C PHE A 70 -5.65 -11.13 14.93
N THR A 71 -5.29 -9.97 14.37
CA THR A 71 -4.46 -8.96 15.06
C THR A 71 -5.18 -8.40 16.29
N TRP A 72 -6.49 -8.15 16.16
CA TRP A 72 -7.33 -7.68 17.25
C TRP A 72 -7.41 -8.70 18.39
N TRP A 73 -7.67 -9.96 18.06
CA TRP A 73 -7.72 -11.07 19.02
C TRP A 73 -6.36 -11.25 19.71
N PHE A 74 -5.28 -11.40 18.95
CA PHE A 74 -3.96 -11.67 19.50
C PHE A 74 -3.40 -10.50 20.32
N GLY A 75 -3.68 -9.26 19.90
CA GLY A 75 -3.38 -8.08 20.72
C GLY A 75 -4.14 -8.05 22.04
N GLY A 76 -5.37 -8.56 22.08
CA GLY A 76 -6.14 -8.73 23.32
C GLY A 76 -5.53 -9.80 24.23
N VAL A 77 -5.10 -10.94 23.66
CA VAL A 77 -4.41 -12.01 24.40
C VAL A 77 -3.11 -11.51 25.04
N LEU A 78 -2.38 -10.63 24.36
CA LEU A 78 -1.14 -10.02 24.88
C LEU A 78 -1.40 -8.80 25.78
N GLY A 79 -2.66 -8.45 26.04
CA GLY A 79 -3.03 -7.36 26.95
C GLY A 79 -2.62 -5.97 26.43
N LEU A 80 -2.68 -5.76 25.11
CA LEU A 80 -2.55 -4.43 24.53
C LEU A 80 -3.83 -3.61 24.76
N ASP A 81 -3.69 -2.30 24.90
CA ASP A 81 -4.84 -1.39 24.99
C ASP A 81 -5.60 -1.33 23.65
N ASP A 82 -6.89 -1.01 23.72
CA ASP A 82 -7.77 -1.04 22.54
C ASP A 82 -7.36 -0.03 21.45
N LYS A 83 -6.72 1.08 21.82
CA LYS A 83 -6.23 2.07 20.86
C LYS A 83 -5.04 1.51 20.08
N LEU A 84 -4.08 0.89 20.76
CA LEU A 84 -2.94 0.24 20.11
C LEU A 84 -3.37 -0.99 19.30
N ARG A 85 -4.35 -1.77 19.78
CA ARG A 85 -4.95 -2.88 19.02
C ARG A 85 -5.61 -2.40 17.74
N ALA A 86 -6.40 -1.33 17.80
CA ALA A 86 -7.04 -0.74 16.61
C ALA A 86 -6.00 -0.23 15.61
N LEU A 87 -4.95 0.44 16.09
CA LEU A 87 -3.86 0.95 15.26
C LEU A 87 -3.08 -0.17 14.57
N LEU A 88 -2.67 -1.22 15.30
CA LEU A 88 -1.93 -2.34 14.74
C LEU A 88 -2.79 -3.16 13.76
N SER A 89 -4.05 -3.42 14.12
CA SER A 89 -4.97 -4.21 13.30
C SER A 89 -5.29 -3.51 11.99
N SER A 90 -5.51 -2.19 12.03
CA SER A 90 -5.71 -1.39 10.80
C SER A 90 -4.44 -1.28 9.96
N ALA A 91 -3.27 -1.09 10.57
CA ALA A 91 -2.01 -0.97 9.82
C ALA A 91 -1.62 -2.28 9.13
N VAL A 92 -1.60 -3.42 9.83
CA VAL A 92 -1.11 -4.70 9.28
C VAL A 92 -2.08 -5.30 8.26
N SER A 93 -3.38 -5.12 8.44
CA SER A 93 -4.40 -5.64 7.49
C SER A 93 -4.36 -4.95 6.13
N ILE A 94 -3.89 -3.70 6.07
CA ILE A 94 -3.78 -2.92 4.82
C ILE A 94 -2.39 -3.05 4.20
N CYS A 95 -1.34 -3.03 5.02
CA CYS A 95 0.05 -3.01 4.55
C CYS A 95 0.63 -4.43 4.42
N GLY A 96 0.39 -5.08 3.27
CA GLY A 96 1.08 -6.32 2.94
C GLY A 96 2.51 -6.05 2.44
N VAL A 97 3.53 -6.07 3.29
CA VAL A 97 4.94 -5.94 2.84
C VAL A 97 5.51 -7.30 2.38
N SER A 98 4.80 -8.39 2.61
CA SER A 98 5.35 -9.75 2.62
C SER A 98 5.49 -10.46 1.25
N ALA A 99 4.95 -9.90 0.16
CA ALA A 99 4.86 -10.61 -1.14
C ALA A 99 6.20 -10.79 -1.87
N ALA A 100 7.22 -9.98 -1.55
CA ALA A 100 8.54 -10.08 -2.18
C ALA A 100 9.28 -11.40 -1.87
N ILE A 101 8.78 -12.20 -0.92
CA ILE A 101 9.41 -13.44 -0.45
C ILE A 101 8.92 -14.67 -1.25
N ALA A 102 7.80 -14.57 -1.99
CA ALA A 102 7.05 -15.73 -2.50
C ALA A 102 7.31 -16.11 -3.99
N GLY A 103 8.29 -15.51 -4.67
CA GLY A 103 8.61 -15.79 -6.08
C GLY A 103 8.05 -14.75 -7.08
N GLU A 104 8.49 -14.80 -8.34
CA GLU A 104 8.26 -13.75 -9.35
C GLU A 104 6.79 -13.66 -9.83
N GLU A 105 6.12 -14.79 -10.08
CA GLU A 105 4.68 -14.82 -10.41
C GLU A 105 3.81 -14.38 -9.23
N ALA A 106 4.11 -14.87 -8.02
CA ALA A 106 3.41 -14.46 -6.80
C ALA A 106 3.62 -12.97 -6.50
N LEU A 107 4.80 -12.42 -6.81
CA LEU A 107 5.08 -10.99 -6.72
C LEU A 107 4.30 -10.21 -7.76
N GLN A 108 4.18 -10.68 -9.01
CA GLN A 108 3.37 -10.03 -10.04
C GLN A 108 1.89 -10.00 -9.65
N ILE A 109 1.32 -11.14 -9.22
CA ILE A 109 -0.08 -11.20 -8.78
C ILE A 109 -0.30 -10.34 -7.53
N ALA A 110 0.58 -10.43 -6.54
CA ALA A 110 0.47 -9.59 -5.34
C ALA A 110 0.66 -8.10 -5.66
N THR A 111 1.47 -7.76 -6.66
CA THR A 111 1.60 -6.39 -7.18
C THR A 111 0.30 -5.98 -7.86
N ILE A 112 -0.27 -6.79 -8.75
CA ILE A 112 -1.56 -6.51 -9.39
C ILE A 112 -2.65 -6.32 -8.34
N VAL A 113 -2.79 -7.23 -7.36
CA VAL A 113 -3.79 -7.12 -6.28
C VAL A 113 -3.56 -5.85 -5.46
N LYS A 114 -2.33 -5.57 -5.01
CA LYS A 114 -2.05 -4.38 -4.17
C LYS A 114 -2.16 -3.07 -4.93
N THR A 115 -1.78 -3.04 -6.20
CA THR A 115 -1.91 -1.85 -7.04
C THR A 115 -3.37 -1.59 -7.39
N THR A 116 -4.11 -2.65 -7.71
CA THR A 116 -5.56 -2.59 -7.90
C THR A 116 -6.23 -2.12 -6.62
N GLN A 117 -5.86 -2.66 -5.45
CA GLN A 117 -6.36 -2.20 -4.16
C GLN A 117 -6.01 -0.73 -3.88
N ASN A 118 -4.77 -0.30 -4.15
CA ASN A 118 -4.34 1.08 -3.94
C ASN A 118 -4.99 2.07 -4.93
N ALA A 119 -5.27 1.63 -6.16
CA ALA A 119 -6.04 2.38 -7.14
C ALA A 119 -7.54 2.45 -6.76
N LEU A 120 -8.09 1.35 -6.23
CA LEU A 120 -9.47 1.23 -5.80
C LEU A 120 -9.73 1.86 -4.43
N ILE A 121 -8.71 2.11 -3.60
CA ILE A 121 -8.86 2.84 -2.32
C ILE A 121 -9.53 4.20 -2.55
N GLY A 122 -9.24 4.89 -3.66
CA GLY A 122 -9.94 6.13 -4.00
C GLY A 122 -11.44 5.91 -4.21
N VAL A 123 -11.81 4.88 -4.98
CA VAL A 123 -13.21 4.54 -5.27
C VAL A 123 -13.94 4.07 -4.01
N VAL A 124 -13.31 3.19 -3.22
CA VAL A 124 -13.84 2.70 -1.95
C VAL A 124 -13.93 3.82 -0.92
N ALA A 125 -12.97 4.74 -0.86
CA ALA A 125 -13.03 5.91 0.02
C ALA A 125 -14.19 6.84 -0.38
N ILE A 126 -14.45 7.06 -1.67
CA ILE A 126 -15.63 7.82 -2.12
C ILE A 126 -16.91 7.08 -1.75
N ALA A 127 -16.99 5.78 -2.03
CA ALA A 127 -18.16 4.96 -1.73
C ALA A 127 -18.44 4.87 -0.22
N LEU A 128 -17.41 4.68 0.61
CA LEU A 128 -17.51 4.67 2.06
C LEU A 128 -17.83 6.06 2.60
N THR A 129 -17.19 7.12 2.12
CA THR A 129 -17.52 8.49 2.55
C THR A 129 -18.97 8.81 2.21
N ALA A 130 -19.42 8.48 0.99
CA ALA A 130 -20.81 8.65 0.57
C ALA A 130 -21.75 7.78 1.38
N TYR A 131 -21.40 6.52 1.66
CA TYR A 131 -22.20 5.64 2.51
C TYR A 131 -22.30 6.19 3.94
N PHE A 132 -21.19 6.50 4.59
CA PHE A 132 -21.18 7.01 5.96
C PHE A 132 -21.92 8.34 6.06
N THR A 133 -21.72 9.29 5.15
CA THR A 133 -22.48 10.55 5.18
C THR A 133 -23.96 10.41 4.80
N LEU A 134 -24.31 9.54 3.85
CA LEU A 134 -25.71 9.42 3.38
C LEU A 134 -26.56 8.47 4.24
N ARG A 135 -25.95 7.49 4.91
CA ARG A 135 -26.64 6.45 5.71
C ARG A 135 -26.34 6.51 7.20
N VAL A 136 -25.11 6.74 7.63
CA VAL A 136 -24.67 6.55 9.03
C VAL A 136 -24.70 7.86 9.82
N GLU A 137 -24.17 8.94 9.26
CA GLU A 137 -24.20 10.31 9.81
C GLU A 137 -25.46 11.06 9.39
N ARG A 138 -26.60 10.37 9.27
CA ARG A 138 -27.91 11.03 9.31
C ARG A 138 -28.17 11.50 10.74
N VAL A 139 -27.39 12.47 11.21
CA VAL A 139 -27.76 13.28 12.36
C VAL A 139 -28.96 14.10 11.91
N ALA A 140 -30.10 13.91 12.57
CA ALA A 140 -31.28 14.74 12.33
C ALA A 140 -30.91 16.22 12.55
N GLY A 141 -30.72 16.97 11.47
CA GLY A 141 -30.32 18.38 11.48
C GLY A 141 -28.85 18.70 11.16
N GLY A 142 -28.01 17.71 10.82
CA GLY A 142 -26.62 17.97 10.40
C GLY A 142 -26.52 18.56 8.99
N ALA A 143 -25.63 19.54 8.78
CA ALA A 143 -25.37 20.12 7.47
C ALA A 143 -24.93 19.04 6.46
N ARG A 144 -25.45 19.12 5.22
CA ARG A 144 -25.06 18.19 4.15
C ARG A 144 -23.54 18.25 3.95
N PRO A 145 -22.84 17.11 3.84
CA PRO A 145 -21.41 17.11 3.57
C PRO A 145 -21.14 17.83 2.25
N SER A 146 -20.21 18.76 2.25
CA SER A 146 -19.91 19.55 1.06
C SER A 146 -19.11 18.70 0.06
N PRO A 147 -19.36 18.80 -1.27
CA PRO A 147 -18.53 18.15 -2.29
C PRO A 147 -17.03 18.48 -2.18
N ARG A 148 -16.69 19.62 -1.53
CA ARG A 148 -15.31 20.02 -1.23
C ARG A 148 -14.64 19.12 -0.19
N GLU A 149 -15.35 18.71 0.87
CA GLU A 149 -14.79 17.79 1.88
C GLU A 149 -14.43 16.42 1.28
N PHE A 150 -15.23 15.93 0.34
CA PHE A 150 -14.90 14.71 -0.40
C PHE A 150 -13.61 14.87 -1.20
N TRP A 151 -13.46 16.00 -1.91
CA TRP A 151 -12.27 16.30 -2.70
C TRP A 151 -11.01 16.46 -1.85
N ASP A 152 -11.13 17.05 -0.66
CA ASP A 152 -10.00 17.26 0.24
C ASP A 152 -9.52 15.97 0.91
N ARG A 153 -10.43 15.04 1.23
CA ARG A 153 -10.10 13.71 1.77
C ARG A 153 -9.68 12.72 0.69
N PHE A 154 -10.04 12.96 -0.58
CA PHE A 154 -9.73 12.04 -1.67
C PHE A 154 -8.21 11.96 -1.90
N PRO A 155 -7.65 10.73 -2.02
CA PRO A 155 -6.24 10.56 -2.34
C PRO A 155 -5.94 11.00 -3.79
N LYS A 156 -5.59 12.27 -3.98
CA LYS A 156 -5.35 12.92 -5.29
C LYS A 156 -4.34 12.18 -6.18
N PHE A 157 -3.41 11.41 -5.60
CA PHE A 157 -2.47 10.59 -6.38
C PHE A 157 -3.15 9.48 -7.20
N VAL A 158 -4.35 9.04 -6.81
CA VAL A 158 -5.12 8.04 -7.55
C VAL A 158 -5.55 8.58 -8.92
N LEU A 159 -5.86 9.88 -9.04
CA LEU A 159 -6.17 10.49 -10.34
C LEU A 159 -4.95 10.45 -11.26
N ALA A 160 -3.77 10.75 -10.72
CA ALA A 160 -2.52 10.67 -11.46
C ALA A 160 -2.20 9.23 -11.88
N PHE A 161 -2.49 8.23 -11.04
CA PHE A 161 -2.37 6.81 -11.38
C PHE A 161 -3.27 6.42 -12.56
N ILE A 162 -4.56 6.79 -12.50
CA ILE A 162 -5.53 6.50 -13.56
C ILE A 162 -5.12 7.19 -14.87
N ALA A 163 -4.73 8.45 -14.81
CA ALA A 163 -4.24 9.20 -15.96
C ALA A 163 -2.99 8.55 -16.57
N ALA A 164 -2.02 8.16 -15.74
CA ALA A 164 -0.83 7.45 -16.18
C ALA A 164 -1.18 6.11 -16.87
N SER A 165 -2.11 5.33 -16.30
CA SER A 165 -2.58 4.08 -16.89
C SER A 165 -3.32 4.27 -18.22
N MET A 166 -4.13 5.33 -18.33
CA MET A 166 -4.74 5.72 -19.61
C MET A 166 -3.69 6.07 -20.65
N ILE A 167 -2.73 6.93 -20.31
CA ILE A 167 -1.65 7.35 -21.21
C ILE A 167 -0.82 6.14 -21.66
N GLY A 168 -0.39 5.29 -20.72
CA GLY A 168 0.36 4.06 -21.04
C GLY A 168 -0.42 3.11 -21.94
N THR A 169 -1.72 2.92 -21.67
CA THR A 169 -2.58 2.06 -22.49
C THR A 169 -2.76 2.60 -23.91
N LEU A 170 -2.96 3.92 -24.07
CA LEU A 170 -3.10 4.55 -25.38
C LEU A 170 -1.78 4.56 -26.15
N TYR A 171 -0.68 4.85 -25.46
CA TYR A 171 0.66 4.84 -26.02
C TYR A 171 1.03 3.47 -26.60
N LEU A 172 0.81 2.40 -25.83
CA LEU A 172 1.08 1.02 -26.27
C LEU A 172 0.23 0.56 -27.46
N ARG A 173 -0.88 1.26 -27.77
CA ARG A 173 -1.66 1.02 -29.00
C ARG A 173 -1.07 1.74 -30.22
N SER A 174 -0.33 2.83 -30.01
CA SER A 174 0.25 3.65 -31.08
C SER A 174 1.64 3.21 -31.54
N VAL A 175 2.33 2.38 -30.75
CA VAL A 175 3.69 1.90 -31.07
C VAL A 175 3.72 0.39 -31.26
N ASP A 176 4.74 -0.10 -31.95
CA ASP A 176 4.97 -1.54 -32.07
C ASP A 176 5.31 -2.15 -30.70
N LYS A 177 5.07 -3.46 -30.55
CA LYS A 177 5.24 -4.17 -29.28
C LYS A 177 6.66 -4.08 -28.72
N LYS A 178 7.70 -4.05 -29.58
CA LYS A 178 9.10 -4.06 -29.16
C LYS A 178 9.48 -2.70 -28.55
N THR A 179 9.13 -1.61 -29.24
CA THR A 179 9.33 -0.24 -28.76
C THR A 179 8.51 0.04 -27.50
N GLY A 180 7.25 -0.38 -27.48
CA GLY A 180 6.37 -0.24 -26.32
C GLY A 180 6.92 -0.95 -25.08
N ALA A 181 7.37 -2.20 -25.21
CA ALA A 181 7.96 -2.96 -24.11
C ALA A 181 9.24 -2.29 -23.56
N ALA A 182 10.11 -1.77 -24.43
CA ALA A 182 11.33 -1.07 -24.02
C ALA A 182 11.01 0.19 -23.19
N HIS A 183 10.03 0.99 -23.60
CA HIS A 183 9.66 2.20 -22.86
C HIS A 183 8.97 1.87 -21.53
N ILE A 184 8.14 0.82 -21.48
CA ILE A 184 7.55 0.34 -20.22
C ILE A 184 8.63 -0.17 -19.26
N ALA A 185 9.68 -0.82 -19.76
CA ALA A 185 10.82 -1.23 -18.94
C ALA A 185 11.50 -0.01 -18.27
N ILE A 186 11.74 1.06 -19.03
CA ILE A 186 12.32 2.31 -18.48
C ILE A 186 11.41 2.91 -17.39
N VAL A 187 10.10 2.95 -17.61
CA VAL A 187 9.13 3.42 -16.61
C VAL A 187 9.15 2.54 -15.35
N ASN A 188 9.25 1.23 -15.51
CA ASN A 188 9.36 0.27 -14.42
C ASN A 188 10.68 0.41 -13.64
N ASP A 189 11.78 0.73 -14.31
CA ASP A 189 13.07 1.01 -13.66
C ASP A 189 12.99 2.29 -12.83
N LEU A 190 12.43 3.36 -13.39
CA LEU A 190 12.18 4.61 -12.66
C LEU A 190 11.30 4.37 -11.45
N ARG A 191 10.18 3.67 -11.61
CA ARG A 191 9.31 3.23 -10.50
C ARG A 191 10.14 2.54 -9.42
N THR A 192 11.02 1.62 -9.80
CA THR A 192 11.86 0.85 -8.87
C THR A 192 12.79 1.76 -8.09
N TRP A 193 13.42 2.75 -8.73
CA TRP A 193 14.24 3.76 -8.05
C TRP A 193 13.44 4.61 -7.05
N PHE A 194 12.22 5.02 -7.40
CA PHE A 194 11.32 5.73 -6.49
C PHE A 194 10.95 4.87 -5.28
N LEU A 195 10.59 3.60 -5.49
CA LEU A 195 10.26 2.70 -4.38
C LEU A 195 11.48 2.34 -3.51
N ILE A 196 12.67 2.17 -4.10
CA ILE A 196 13.92 2.01 -3.34
C ILE A 196 14.16 3.24 -2.46
N SER A 197 14.02 4.44 -3.02
CA SER A 197 14.18 5.71 -2.29
C SER A 197 13.16 5.84 -1.15
N ALA A 198 11.92 5.39 -1.37
CA ALA A 198 10.91 5.30 -0.31
C ALA A 198 11.36 4.38 0.83
N PHE A 199 11.81 3.16 0.51
CA PHE A 199 12.26 2.19 1.53
C PHE A 199 13.51 2.66 2.28
N VAL A 200 14.44 3.32 1.60
CA VAL A 200 15.59 3.98 2.24
C VAL A 200 15.10 5.09 3.17
N SER A 201 14.17 5.94 2.72
CA SER A 201 13.60 7.04 3.53
C SER A 201 12.88 6.52 4.78
N ILE A 202 12.10 5.43 4.66
CA ILE A 202 11.49 4.75 5.81
C ILE A 202 12.55 4.31 6.83
N GLY A 203 13.66 3.72 6.36
CA GLY A 203 14.78 3.36 7.24
C GLY A 203 15.47 4.57 7.87
N LEU A 204 15.59 5.68 7.14
CA LEU A 204 16.16 6.95 7.62
C LEU A 204 15.25 7.67 8.63
N GLU A 205 13.94 7.48 8.54
CA GLU A 205 12.95 8.02 9.48
C GLU A 205 12.79 7.16 10.73
N PHE A 206 13.13 5.86 10.64
CA PHE A 206 12.98 4.90 11.73
C PHE A 206 13.63 5.37 13.04
N SER A 207 12.89 5.21 14.14
CA SER A 207 13.35 5.55 15.49
C SER A 207 13.42 4.29 16.36
N PRO A 208 14.62 3.80 16.70
CA PRO A 208 14.78 2.67 17.60
C PRO A 208 14.22 2.93 19.01
N LYS A 209 14.16 4.19 19.43
CA LYS A 209 13.62 4.58 20.74
C LYS A 209 12.12 4.26 20.83
N VAL A 210 11.35 4.58 19.79
CA VAL A 210 9.91 4.27 19.72
C VAL A 210 9.66 2.76 19.81
N LEU A 211 10.52 1.94 19.18
CA LEU A 211 10.40 0.48 19.24
C LEU A 211 10.68 -0.06 20.65
N ARG A 212 11.70 0.49 21.34
CA ARG A 212 12.02 0.12 22.72
C ARG A 212 10.92 0.54 23.68
N ASP A 213 10.39 1.75 23.52
CA ASP A 213 9.33 2.32 24.36
C ASP A 213 7.99 1.59 24.15
N ALA A 214 7.75 1.03 22.95
CA ALA A 214 6.57 0.21 22.65
C ALA A 214 6.61 -1.20 23.29
N GLY A 215 7.81 -1.72 23.60
CA GLY A 215 7.98 -3.06 24.18
C GLY A 215 7.79 -4.22 23.19
N TRP A 216 7.87 -5.46 23.69
CA TRP A 216 7.88 -6.66 22.83
C TRP A 216 6.48 -7.10 22.38
N ARG A 217 5.42 -6.79 23.14
CA ARG A 217 4.06 -7.24 22.86
C ARG A 217 3.53 -6.70 21.52
N PRO A 218 3.64 -5.39 21.20
CA PRO A 218 3.21 -4.86 19.90
C PRO A 218 4.01 -5.44 18.73
N ILE A 219 5.29 -5.72 18.95
CA ILE A 219 6.18 -6.31 17.94
C ILE A 219 5.76 -7.75 17.63
N ALA A 220 5.45 -8.54 18.66
CA ALA A 220 4.96 -9.90 18.50
C ALA A 220 3.61 -9.93 17.77
N VAL A 221 2.69 -9.01 18.11
CA VAL A 221 1.40 -8.87 17.41
C VAL A 221 1.61 -8.51 15.94
N PHE A 222 2.41 -7.47 15.67
CA PHE A 222 2.70 -7.04 14.30
C PHE A 222 3.39 -8.14 13.48
N GLY A 223 4.41 -8.79 14.05
CA GLY A 223 5.18 -9.84 13.39
C GLY A 223 4.34 -11.07 13.06
N SER A 224 3.56 -11.57 14.02
CA SER A 224 2.64 -12.69 13.79
C SER A 224 1.56 -12.34 12.77
N ALA A 225 0.97 -11.15 12.87
CA ALA A 225 -0.04 -10.69 11.92
C ALA A 225 0.54 -10.52 10.50
N ALA A 226 1.81 -10.11 10.36
CA ALA A 226 2.47 -10.04 9.05
C ALA A 226 2.68 -11.42 8.41
N VAL A 227 2.96 -12.45 9.22
CA VAL A 227 3.05 -13.85 8.78
C VAL A 227 1.67 -14.37 8.37
N VAL A 228 0.64 -14.12 9.19
CA VAL A 228 -0.75 -14.49 8.85
C VAL A 228 -1.20 -13.77 7.57
N ASN A 229 -0.90 -12.48 7.43
CA ASN A 229 -1.19 -11.72 6.22
C ASN A 229 -0.53 -12.32 4.99
N LEU A 230 0.73 -12.74 5.09
CA LEU A 230 1.41 -13.45 4.01
C LEU A 230 0.73 -14.77 3.66
N ALA A 231 0.47 -15.61 4.66
CA ALA A 231 -0.09 -16.95 4.46
C ALA A 231 -1.51 -16.90 3.89
N VAL A 232 -2.38 -16.09 4.48
CA VAL A 232 -3.76 -15.89 4.03
C VAL A 232 -3.78 -15.19 2.67
N GLY A 233 -2.92 -14.18 2.48
CA GLY A 233 -2.82 -13.46 1.20
C GLY A 233 -2.42 -14.38 0.06
N LEU A 234 -1.42 -15.24 0.27
CA LEU A 234 -1.01 -16.24 -0.72
C LEU A 234 -2.11 -17.28 -0.96
N GLY A 235 -2.71 -17.82 0.11
CA GLY A 235 -3.78 -18.81 0.00
C GLY A 235 -5.00 -18.29 -0.76
N LEU A 236 -5.46 -17.08 -0.43
CA LEU A 236 -6.55 -16.42 -1.15
C LEU A 236 -6.18 -16.09 -2.60
N SER A 237 -4.93 -15.69 -2.85
CA SER A 237 -4.44 -15.44 -4.20
C SER A 237 -4.50 -16.70 -5.05
N VAL A 238 -4.01 -17.83 -4.55
CA VAL A 238 -4.07 -19.10 -5.27
C VAL A 238 -5.53 -19.50 -5.52
N LEU A 239 -6.39 -19.39 -4.51
CA LEU A 239 -7.79 -19.83 -4.62
C LEU A 239 -8.60 -18.97 -5.60
N LEU A 240 -8.48 -17.64 -5.52
CA LEU A 240 -9.27 -16.69 -6.29
C LEU A 240 -8.72 -16.43 -7.69
N PHE A 241 -7.41 -16.62 -7.91
CA PHE A 241 -6.75 -16.34 -9.19
C PHE A 241 -6.26 -17.60 -9.92
N HIS A 242 -6.60 -18.82 -9.48
CA HIS A 242 -6.14 -20.04 -10.18
C HIS A 242 -6.52 -20.13 -11.67
N ASN A 243 -7.63 -19.49 -12.08
CA ASN A 243 -8.09 -19.44 -13.47
C ASN A 243 -7.76 -18.09 -14.16
N PHE A 244 -7.01 -17.21 -13.51
CA PHE A 244 -6.74 -15.88 -14.03
C PHE A 244 -5.47 -15.90 -14.88
N THR A 245 -5.63 -15.80 -16.20
CA THR A 245 -4.53 -15.64 -17.15
C THR A 245 -4.23 -14.16 -17.38
N VAL A 246 -2.98 -13.73 -17.15
CA VAL A 246 -2.50 -12.35 -17.34
C VAL A 246 -2.14 -12.09 -18.80
#